data_AF-A0AA96TLT1-F1
#
_entry.id   AF-A0AA96TLT1-F1
#
_cell.length_a   1.000
_cell.length_b   1.000
_cell.length_c   1.000
_cell.angle_alpha   90.00
_cell.angle_beta   90.00
_cell.angle_gamma   90.00
#
_symmetry.space_group_name_H-M   'P 1'
#
loop_
_entity.id
_entity.type
_entity.pdbx_description
1 polymer ?
#
loop_
_entity_poly.entity_id
_entity_poly.type
_entity_poly.pdbx_seq_one_letter_code
_entity_poly.pdbx_strand_id
1 'polypeptide(L)'
;MAPSPAPVPVGASRRAFLAASAGVALLAAGCTAGGPAAPAVGTEEADRLADQVAVQEAVVAAYAAARTADPALALSDLAAQAGEQLDRLRAAAPPAPPSPAGPSSPGSPAAGSAAGSAAAPPAAPAGGDVRGWLRDRLATAAASHAQACTGQSGARAALLGSVAAGLRGHEAALA
;
A
#
# COMPACT_ATOMS: atom_id res chain seq x y z
N MET A 1 -50.01 -48.70 14.96
CA MET A 1 -49.71 -47.77 13.85
C MET A 1 -48.64 -46.81 14.36
N ALA A 2 -47.36 -47.07 14.05
CA ALA A 2 -46.24 -46.25 14.52
C ALA A 2 -45.91 -45.17 13.47
N PRO A 3 -45.62 -43.91 13.86
CA PRO A 3 -45.21 -42.89 12.92
C PRO A 3 -43.74 -43.04 12.51
N SER A 4 -43.51 -42.91 11.21
CA SER A 4 -42.22 -42.95 10.50
C SER A 4 -41.34 -41.73 10.81
N PRO A 5 -40.00 -41.83 10.83
CA PRO A 5 -39.10 -40.69 11.10
C PRO A 5 -38.97 -39.73 9.90
N ALA A 6 -38.83 -38.43 10.19
CA ALA A 6 -38.63 -37.36 9.22
C ALA A 6 -37.16 -37.24 8.75
N PRO A 7 -36.91 -36.84 7.48
CA PRO A 7 -35.56 -36.70 6.93
C PRO A 7 -34.87 -35.38 7.33
N VAL A 8 -33.55 -35.44 7.53
CA VAL A 8 -32.65 -34.29 7.78
C VAL A 8 -32.19 -33.64 6.46
N PRO A 9 -32.17 -32.30 6.33
CA PRO A 9 -31.64 -31.64 5.14
C PRO A 9 -30.12 -31.40 5.21
N VAL A 10 -29.45 -31.79 4.12
CA VAL A 10 -28.02 -31.63 3.83
C VAL A 10 -27.73 -30.19 3.36
N GLY A 11 -26.59 -29.64 3.78
CA GLY A 11 -26.18 -28.25 3.57
C GLY A 11 -26.16 -27.79 2.11
N ALA A 12 -26.81 -26.65 1.86
CA ALA A 12 -26.87 -26.01 0.56
C ALA A 12 -25.71 -25.02 0.34
N SER A 13 -25.07 -25.19 -0.82
CA SER A 13 -23.92 -24.48 -1.36
C SER A 13 -24.18 -22.98 -1.59
N ARG A 14 -23.28 -22.11 -1.13
CA ARG A 14 -23.35 -20.63 -1.29
C ARG A 14 -22.91 -20.19 -2.69
N ARG A 15 -23.65 -20.57 -3.73
CA ARG A 15 -23.51 -20.01 -5.09
C ARG A 15 -24.89 -19.73 -5.68
N ALA A 16 -25.42 -18.53 -5.42
CA ALA A 16 -26.36 -17.79 -6.26
C ALA A 16 -27.10 -16.74 -5.42
N PHE A 17 -26.53 -15.54 -5.29
CA PHE A 17 -27.34 -14.33 -5.07
C PHE A 17 -26.66 -13.17 -5.81
N LEU A 18 -26.73 -13.23 -7.15
CA LEU A 18 -26.52 -12.08 -8.03
C LEU A 18 -27.74 -11.97 -8.92
N ALA A 19 -28.79 -11.36 -8.40
CA ALA A 19 -29.89 -10.82 -9.17
C ALA A 19 -30.67 -9.83 -8.29
N ALA A 20 -30.64 -8.56 -8.69
CA ALA A 20 -31.66 -7.51 -8.49
C ALA A 20 -31.10 -6.21 -7.91
N SER A 21 -30.82 -5.24 -8.80
CA SER A 21 -31.40 -3.90 -8.69
C SER A 21 -31.01 -3.07 -9.92
N ALA A 22 -32.00 -2.83 -10.79
CA ALA A 22 -31.94 -1.92 -11.92
C ALA A 22 -32.33 -0.49 -11.46
N GLY A 23 -31.59 0.51 -11.97
CA GLY A 23 -32.09 1.83 -12.38
C GLY A 23 -32.49 2.87 -11.33
N VAL A 24 -31.70 3.94 -11.20
CA VAL A 24 -32.20 5.32 -10.99
C VAL A 24 -31.37 6.29 -11.82
N ALA A 25 -32.08 7.21 -12.45
CA ALA A 25 -31.67 8.14 -13.47
C ALA A 25 -30.81 9.33 -12.98
N LEU A 26 -30.00 9.81 -13.91
CA LEU A 26 -29.66 11.21 -14.22
C LEU A 26 -30.03 12.28 -13.15
N LEU A 27 -29.03 12.73 -12.41
CA LEU A 27 -29.00 14.06 -11.80
C LEU A 27 -27.91 14.89 -12.47
N ALA A 28 -28.31 15.56 -13.54
CA ALA A 28 -27.63 16.73 -14.06
C ALA A 28 -28.03 17.93 -13.17
N ALA A 29 -27.14 18.34 -12.26
CA ALA A 29 -26.97 19.72 -11.79
C ALA A 29 -25.79 19.77 -10.81
N GLY A 30 -24.62 20.12 -11.33
CA GLY A 30 -23.40 20.30 -10.56
C GLY A 30 -22.35 21.04 -11.38
N CYS A 31 -22.77 22.12 -12.04
CA CYS A 31 -21.87 23.11 -12.61
C CYS A 31 -20.92 23.62 -11.51
N THR A 32 -19.61 23.48 -11.71
CA THR A 32 -18.73 24.63 -11.51
C THR A 32 -17.76 24.68 -12.68
N ALA A 33 -18.05 25.65 -13.55
CA ALA A 33 -17.19 26.37 -14.47
C ALA A 33 -15.93 25.68 -15.03
N GLY A 34 -15.85 25.68 -16.37
CA GLY A 34 -14.56 25.68 -17.05
C GLY A 34 -13.70 26.84 -16.57
N GLY A 35 -12.46 26.53 -16.18
CA GLY A 35 -11.37 27.45 -15.92
C GLY A 35 -10.06 26.67 -16.00
N PRO A 36 -9.01 27.13 -16.71
CA PRO A 36 -7.75 26.42 -16.78
C PRO A 36 -6.98 26.64 -15.46
N ALA A 37 -7.16 25.72 -14.51
CA ALA A 37 -6.19 25.33 -13.47
C ALA A 37 -6.88 24.38 -12.47
N ALA A 38 -6.66 23.08 -12.61
CA ALA A 38 -6.85 22.17 -11.48
C ALA A 38 -5.78 22.50 -10.42
N PRO A 39 -6.14 22.79 -9.16
CA PRO A 39 -5.18 23.22 -8.15
C PRO A 39 -4.35 22.03 -7.62
N ALA A 40 -3.21 22.35 -7.00
CA ALA A 40 -2.15 21.51 -6.44
C ALA A 40 -2.55 20.35 -5.48
N VAL A 41 -3.84 20.09 -5.29
CA VAL A 41 -4.35 18.98 -4.46
C VAL A 41 -3.92 17.62 -5.03
N GLY A 42 -3.78 17.51 -6.36
CA GLY A 42 -3.27 16.30 -7.01
C GLY A 42 -1.78 16.03 -6.75
N THR A 43 -0.97 17.07 -6.53
CA THR A 43 0.48 16.91 -6.28
C THR A 43 0.74 16.54 -4.83
N GLU A 44 0.07 17.20 -3.86
CA GLU A 44 0.24 16.85 -2.45
C GLU A 44 -0.19 15.41 -2.14
N GLU A 45 -1.28 14.92 -2.76
CA GLU A 45 -1.72 13.55 -2.54
C GLU A 45 -0.82 12.52 -3.24
N ALA A 46 -0.23 12.90 -4.37
CA ALA A 46 0.80 12.09 -5.03
C ALA A 46 2.08 12.03 -4.18
N ASP A 47 2.50 13.14 -3.60
CA ASP A 47 3.68 13.23 -2.72
C ASP A 47 3.49 12.37 -1.46
N ARG A 48 2.31 12.44 -0.82
CA ARG A 48 1.99 11.58 0.33
C ARG A 48 2.03 10.09 0.00
N LEU A 49 1.60 9.71 -1.20
CA LEU A 49 1.66 8.32 -1.63
C LEU A 49 3.10 7.90 -1.99
N ALA A 50 3.90 8.80 -2.56
CA ALA A 50 5.32 8.59 -2.79
C ALA A 50 6.09 8.37 -1.47
N ASP A 51 5.74 9.10 -0.41
CA ASP A 51 6.28 8.89 0.94
C ASP A 51 5.95 7.47 1.45
N GLN A 52 4.74 6.96 1.22
CA GLN A 52 4.37 5.60 1.63
C GLN A 52 5.06 4.52 0.79
N VAL A 53 5.33 4.80 -0.49
CA VAL A 53 6.16 3.93 -1.34
C VAL A 53 7.57 3.85 -0.77
N ALA A 54 8.18 4.98 -0.38
CA ALA A 54 9.51 5.00 0.23
C ALA A 54 9.58 4.22 1.56
N VAL A 55 8.53 4.30 2.39
CA VAL A 55 8.42 3.49 3.62
C VAL A 55 8.41 2.00 3.31
N GLN A 56 7.66 1.57 2.29
CA GLN A 56 7.60 0.16 1.90
C GLN A 56 8.91 -0.32 1.24
N GLU A 57 9.59 0.52 0.47
CA GLU A 57 10.93 0.23 -0.06
C GLU A 57 11.93 -0.01 1.06
N ALA A 58 11.87 0.77 2.15
CA ALA A 58 12.69 0.54 3.34
C ALA A 58 12.39 -0.81 4.03
N VAL A 59 11.15 -1.31 3.98
CA VAL A 59 10.80 -2.66 4.47
C VAL A 59 11.44 -3.75 3.62
N VAL A 60 11.38 -3.62 2.29
CA VAL A 60 12.03 -4.58 1.37
C VAL A 60 13.54 -4.58 1.57
N ALA A 61 14.15 -3.41 1.71
CA ALA A 61 15.58 -3.28 2.04
C ALA A 61 15.91 -3.91 3.41
N ALA A 62 15.03 -3.76 4.41
CA ALA A 62 15.22 -4.38 5.72
C ALA A 62 15.18 -5.92 5.66
N TYR A 63 14.29 -6.51 4.86
CA TYR A 63 14.29 -7.96 4.63
C TYR A 63 15.58 -8.44 3.95
N ALA A 64 16.10 -7.69 2.97
CA ALA A 64 17.38 -8.01 2.34
C ALA A 64 18.53 -7.96 3.35
N ALA A 65 18.59 -6.89 4.16
CA ALA A 65 19.60 -6.73 5.20
C ALA A 65 19.52 -7.85 6.27
N ALA A 66 18.30 -8.21 6.71
CA ALA A 66 18.08 -9.29 7.65
C ALA A 66 18.56 -10.64 7.10
N ARG A 67 18.28 -10.96 5.84
CA ARG A 67 18.74 -12.19 5.19
C ARG A 67 20.26 -12.25 5.02
N THR A 68 20.91 -11.11 4.79
CA THR A 68 22.37 -11.02 4.74
C THR A 68 22.99 -11.21 6.13
N ALA A 69 22.38 -10.64 7.17
CA ALA A 69 22.87 -10.74 8.55
C ALA A 69 22.61 -12.11 9.18
N ASP A 70 21.47 -12.73 8.91
CA ASP A 70 21.09 -14.05 9.40
C ASP A 70 20.32 -14.84 8.32
N PRO A 71 21.04 -15.64 7.50
CA PRO A 71 20.42 -16.45 6.46
C PRO A 71 19.63 -17.65 7.01
N ALA A 72 19.70 -17.95 8.32
CA ALA A 72 18.94 -19.03 8.94
C ALA A 72 17.48 -18.62 9.21
N LEU A 73 17.18 -17.31 9.25
CA LEU A 73 15.81 -16.81 9.26
C LEU A 73 15.19 -17.06 7.88
N ALA A 74 14.29 -18.03 7.78
CA ALA A 74 13.57 -18.37 6.55
C ALA A 74 12.58 -17.28 6.12
N LEU A 75 13.09 -16.11 5.72
CA LEU A 75 12.32 -14.88 5.45
C LEU A 75 11.86 -14.75 3.99
N SER A 76 12.16 -15.72 3.12
CA SER A 76 11.95 -15.61 1.67
C SER A 76 10.50 -15.32 1.29
N ASP A 77 9.54 -16.02 1.91
CA ASP A 77 8.12 -15.85 1.58
C ASP A 77 7.59 -14.50 2.08
N LEU A 78 7.97 -14.08 3.28
CA LEU A 78 7.60 -12.77 3.84
C LEU A 78 8.22 -11.60 3.03
N ALA A 79 9.45 -11.77 2.55
CA ALA A 79 10.12 -10.80 1.69
C ALA A 79 9.44 -10.70 0.32
N ALA A 80 8.99 -11.81 -0.27
CA ALA A 80 8.24 -11.83 -1.52
C ALA A 80 6.90 -11.08 -1.36
N GLN A 81 6.16 -11.36 -0.28
CA GLN A 81 4.90 -10.68 0.03
C GLN A 81 5.09 -9.16 0.21
N ALA A 82 6.18 -8.73 0.87
CA ALA A 82 6.50 -7.31 1.02
C ALA A 82 6.80 -6.64 -0.33
N GLY A 83 7.43 -7.36 -1.27
CA GLY A 83 7.64 -6.92 -2.65
C GLY A 83 6.32 -6.75 -3.41
N GLU A 84 5.42 -7.72 -3.33
CA GLU A 84 4.11 -7.61 -3.98
C GLU A 84 3.27 -6.44 -3.41
N GLN A 85 3.37 -6.17 -2.10
CA GLN A 85 2.74 -5.00 -1.48
C GLN A 85 3.28 -3.69 -2.06
N LEU A 86 4.60 -3.60 -2.26
CA LEU A 86 5.26 -2.45 -2.87
C LEU A 86 4.78 -2.23 -4.32
N ASP A 87 4.69 -3.30 -5.10
CA ASP A 87 4.21 -3.21 -6.48
C ASP A 87 2.75 -2.75 -6.55
N ARG A 88 1.89 -3.21 -5.64
CA ARG A 88 0.51 -2.71 -5.53
C ARG A 88 0.45 -1.22 -5.14
N LEU A 89 1.32 -0.77 -4.23
CA LEU A 89 1.40 0.66 -3.86
C LEU A 89 1.84 1.52 -5.06
N ARG A 90 2.85 1.08 -5.80
CA ARG A 90 3.33 1.77 -7.01
C ARG A 90 2.27 1.80 -8.11
N ALA A 91 1.53 0.71 -8.30
CA ALA A 91 0.43 0.66 -9.27
C ALA A 91 -0.75 1.57 -8.88
N ALA A 92 -0.94 1.84 -7.58
CA ALA A 92 -1.95 2.77 -7.08
C ALA A 92 -1.50 4.24 -7.12
N ALA A 93 -0.21 4.50 -7.37
CA ALA A 93 0.28 5.85 -7.61
C ALA A 93 -0.30 6.38 -8.92
N PRO A 94 -0.82 7.63 -8.95
CA PRO A 94 -1.30 8.21 -10.19
C PRO A 94 -0.16 8.17 -11.22
N PRO A 95 -0.41 7.70 -12.46
CA PRO A 95 0.60 7.78 -13.50
C PRO A 95 0.97 9.25 -13.66
N ALA A 96 2.28 9.55 -13.70
CA ALA A 96 2.73 10.87 -14.07
C ALA A 96 2.04 11.26 -15.39
N PRO A 97 1.40 12.44 -15.48
CA PRO A 97 0.83 12.87 -16.75
C PRO A 97 1.96 12.88 -17.79
N PRO A 98 1.69 12.46 -19.05
CA PRO A 98 2.69 12.58 -20.10
C PRO A 98 3.10 14.05 -20.17
N SER A 99 4.37 14.33 -19.88
CA SER A 99 4.93 15.66 -20.09
C SER A 99 4.62 16.08 -21.53
N PRO A 100 3.98 17.24 -21.76
CA PRO A 100 3.90 17.76 -23.11
C PRO A 100 5.34 17.92 -23.60
N ALA A 101 5.68 17.23 -24.67
CA ALA A 101 6.94 17.41 -25.39
C ALA A 101 6.96 18.84 -25.96
N GLY A 102 7.33 19.80 -25.13
CA GLY A 102 7.63 21.17 -25.51
C GLY A 102 9.10 21.25 -25.96
N PRO A 103 9.40 21.93 -27.08
CA PRO A 103 10.74 22.00 -27.61
C PRO A 103 11.70 22.72 -26.66
N SER A 104 12.91 22.19 -26.61
CA SER A 104 14.07 22.63 -25.84
C SER A 104 14.27 24.14 -25.79
N SER A 105 14.60 24.64 -24.60
CA SER A 105 15.42 25.85 -24.42
C SER A 105 16.38 25.61 -23.25
N PRO A 106 17.70 25.84 -23.40
CA PRO A 106 18.67 25.67 -22.33
C PRO A 106 18.72 26.95 -21.50
N GLY A 107 18.37 26.88 -20.22
CA GLY A 107 18.35 28.04 -19.34
C GLY A 107 18.46 27.68 -17.87
N SER A 108 19.70 27.49 -17.42
CA SER A 108 20.28 27.65 -16.07
C SER A 108 19.65 26.97 -14.83
N PRO A 109 20.49 26.50 -13.88
CA PRO A 109 20.03 25.73 -12.73
C PRO A 109 19.53 26.67 -11.62
N ALA A 110 18.25 26.58 -11.28
CA ALA A 110 17.73 27.11 -10.03
C ALA A 110 17.79 26.00 -8.97
N ALA A 111 18.71 26.19 -8.03
CA ALA A 111 18.80 25.40 -6.80
C ALA A 111 17.58 25.65 -5.90
N GLY A 112 17.08 24.56 -5.30
CA GLY A 112 16.03 24.54 -4.28
C GLY A 112 14.98 23.49 -4.64
N SER A 113 14.68 22.47 -3.85
CA SER A 113 15.14 22.07 -2.52
C SER A 113 14.77 20.60 -2.37
N ALA A 114 15.56 19.92 -1.54
CA ALA A 114 15.34 18.57 -1.04
C ALA A 114 15.22 17.48 -2.12
N ALA A 115 16.37 17.17 -2.73
CA ALA A 115 16.68 15.77 -2.97
C ALA A 115 16.33 15.01 -1.68
N GLY A 116 15.25 14.20 -1.75
CA GLY A 116 14.92 13.28 -0.70
C GLY A 116 16.21 12.60 -0.32
N SER A 117 16.65 12.82 0.92
CA SER A 117 17.82 12.13 1.44
C SER A 117 17.50 10.67 1.22
N ALA A 118 18.16 10.05 0.24
CA ALA A 118 18.21 8.61 0.11
C ALA A 118 18.94 8.16 1.38
N ALA A 119 18.18 8.08 2.47
CA ALA A 119 18.64 7.62 3.74
C ALA A 119 19.27 6.27 3.43
N ALA A 120 20.55 6.15 3.74
CA ALA A 120 21.27 4.90 3.51
C ALA A 120 20.42 3.74 4.04
N PRO A 121 20.29 2.64 3.30
CA PRO A 121 19.43 1.53 3.70
C PRO A 121 19.82 1.11 5.13
N PRO A 122 18.83 0.86 6.00
CA PRO A 122 19.10 0.59 7.39
C PRO A 122 19.96 -0.68 7.49
N ALA A 123 21.14 -0.57 8.09
CA ALA A 123 22.02 -1.70 8.32
C ALA A 123 21.44 -2.59 9.42
N ALA A 124 21.33 -3.89 9.15
CA ALA A 124 20.96 -4.86 10.18
C ALA A 124 22.09 -4.97 11.23
N PRO A 125 21.77 -5.16 12.52
CA PRO A 125 22.78 -5.32 13.56
C PRO A 125 23.57 -6.61 13.34
N ALA A 126 24.87 -6.48 13.04
CA ALA A 126 25.75 -7.63 12.88
C ALA A 126 25.95 -8.35 14.23
N GLY A 127 25.64 -9.64 14.30
CA GLY A 127 25.80 -10.46 15.50
C GLY A 127 24.81 -10.16 16.65
N GLY A 128 23.77 -9.35 16.39
CA GLY A 128 22.71 -9.04 17.35
C GLY A 128 21.40 -9.77 17.05
N ASP A 129 20.32 -9.40 17.76
CA ASP A 129 18.97 -9.91 17.51
C ASP A 129 18.38 -9.31 16.21
N VAL A 130 18.70 -9.95 15.08
CA VAL A 130 18.22 -9.57 13.74
C VAL A 130 16.69 -9.69 13.65
N ARG A 131 16.09 -10.66 14.35
CA ARG A 131 14.64 -10.88 14.35
C ARG A 131 13.90 -9.78 15.09
N GLY A 132 14.37 -9.42 16.29
CA GLY A 132 13.84 -8.30 17.07
C GLY A 132 13.99 -6.96 16.35
N TRP A 133 15.14 -6.74 15.71
CA TRP A 133 15.35 -5.57 14.85
C TRP A 133 14.35 -5.53 13.68
N LEU A 134 14.16 -6.64 12.96
CA LEU A 134 13.24 -6.70 11.83
C LEU A 134 11.78 -6.45 12.27
N ARG A 135 11.38 -7.01 13.41
CA ARG A 135 10.07 -6.74 14.03
C ARG A 135 9.84 -5.26 14.32
N ASP A 136 10.83 -4.57 14.88
CA ASP A 136 10.75 -3.13 15.15
C ASP A 136 10.57 -2.29 13.87
N ARG A 137 11.32 -2.64 12.81
CA ARG A 137 11.17 -2.01 11.49
C ARG A 137 9.78 -2.21 10.90
N LEU A 138 9.24 -3.42 10.99
CA LEU A 138 7.88 -3.74 10.51
C LEU A 138 6.81 -3.01 11.33
N ALA A 139 6.96 -2.95 12.66
CA ALA A 139 6.05 -2.24 13.55
C ALA A 139 6.00 -0.73 13.25
N THR A 140 7.17 -0.13 13.01
CA THR A 140 7.30 1.28 12.63
C THR A 140 6.66 1.56 11.27
N ALA A 141 6.93 0.73 10.26
CA ALA A 141 6.32 0.87 8.94
C ALA A 141 4.80 0.69 8.97
N ALA A 142 4.30 -0.29 9.72
CA ALA A 142 2.86 -0.50 9.90
C ALA A 142 2.18 0.72 10.54
N ALA A 143 2.83 1.34 11.54
CA ALA A 143 2.33 2.57 12.15
C ALA A 143 2.29 3.74 11.14
N SER A 144 3.33 3.91 10.31
CA SER A 144 3.34 4.93 9.26
C SER A 144 2.18 4.78 8.29
N HIS A 145 1.97 3.58 7.75
CA HIS A 145 0.86 3.31 6.82
C HIS A 145 -0.51 3.52 7.48
N ALA A 146 -0.66 3.13 8.75
CA ALA A 146 -1.90 3.36 9.51
C ALA A 146 -2.17 4.85 9.74
N GLN A 147 -1.15 5.66 10.02
CA GLN A 147 -1.28 7.12 10.13
C GLN A 147 -1.63 7.75 8.78
N ALA A 148 -0.94 7.36 7.71
CA ALA A 148 -1.21 7.86 6.36
C ALA A 148 -2.63 7.50 5.89
N CYS A 149 -3.15 6.33 6.29
CA CYS A 149 -4.52 5.92 6.02
C CYS A 149 -5.56 6.95 6.51
N THR A 150 -5.32 7.61 7.65
CA THR A 150 -6.26 8.61 8.21
C THR A 150 -6.37 9.89 7.38
N GLY A 151 -5.35 10.19 6.57
CA GLY A 151 -5.34 11.33 5.64
C GLY A 151 -5.93 11.01 4.27
N GLN A 152 -6.26 9.74 4.00
CA GLN A 152 -6.72 9.26 2.70
C GLN A 152 -8.19 8.82 2.75
N SER A 153 -8.81 8.64 1.58
CA SER A 153 -10.18 8.13 1.48
C SER A 153 -10.32 7.05 0.40
N GLY A 154 -11.42 6.30 0.45
CA GLY A 154 -11.79 5.29 -0.54
C GLY A 154 -10.76 4.17 -0.69
N ALA A 155 -10.46 3.80 -1.94
CA ALA A 155 -9.57 2.68 -2.26
C ALA A 155 -8.14 2.86 -1.74
N ARG A 156 -7.63 4.10 -1.67
CA ARG A 156 -6.27 4.39 -1.17
C ARG A 156 -6.17 4.14 0.34
N ALA A 157 -7.16 4.59 1.11
CA ALA A 157 -7.21 4.29 2.55
C ALA A 157 -7.30 2.77 2.78
N ALA A 158 -8.16 2.06 2.03
CA ALA A 158 -8.26 0.61 2.12
C ALA A 158 -6.92 -0.10 1.80
N LEU A 159 -6.20 0.37 0.77
CA LEU A 159 -4.88 -0.16 0.41
C LEU A 159 -3.87 0.04 1.55
N LEU A 160 -3.70 1.27 2.03
CA LEU A 160 -2.76 1.58 3.12
C LEU A 160 -3.10 0.81 4.40
N GLY A 161 -4.39 0.72 4.75
CA GLY A 161 -4.87 -0.08 5.87
C GLY A 161 -4.55 -1.57 5.71
N SER A 162 -4.72 -2.13 4.50
CA SER A 162 -4.39 -3.54 4.22
C SER A 162 -2.89 -3.82 4.30
N VAL A 163 -2.04 -2.88 3.87
CA VAL A 163 -0.58 -2.98 3.99
C VAL A 163 -0.17 -2.91 5.46
N ALA A 164 -0.70 -1.95 6.23
CA ALA A 164 -0.45 -1.85 7.66
C ALA A 164 -0.82 -3.14 8.40
N ALA A 165 -2.00 -3.72 8.12
CA ALA A 165 -2.44 -4.98 8.70
C ALA A 165 -1.54 -6.17 8.30
N GLY A 166 -1.12 -6.23 7.03
CA GLY A 166 -0.19 -7.26 6.55
C GLY A 166 1.16 -7.21 7.27
N LEU A 167 1.72 -6.01 7.46
CA LEU A 167 2.97 -5.83 8.20
C LEU A 167 2.87 -6.23 9.68
N ARG A 168 1.71 -6.01 10.32
CA ARG A 168 1.43 -6.54 11.67
C ARG A 168 1.35 -8.06 11.69
N GLY A 169 0.84 -8.68 10.61
CA GLY A 169 0.89 -10.12 10.42
C GLY A 169 2.33 -10.65 10.33
N HIS A 170 3.20 -9.94 9.61
CA HIS A 170 4.62 -10.28 9.53
C HIS A 170 5.31 -10.16 10.91
N GLU A 171 5.01 -9.11 11.67
CA GLU A 171 5.52 -8.93 13.04
C GLU A 171 5.11 -10.10 13.96
N ALA A 172 3.85 -10.53 13.86
CA ALA A 172 3.34 -11.67 14.64
C ALA A 172 3.96 -13.00 14.21
N ALA A 173 4.25 -13.19 12.92
CA ALA A 173 4.94 -14.39 12.42
C ALA A 173 6.42 -14.46 12.86
N LEU A 174 7.01 -13.33 13.24
CA LEU A 174 8.37 -13.23 13.75
C LEU A 174 8.45 -13.21 15.29
N ALA A 175 7.31 -13.23 16.00
CA ALA A 175 7.27 -13.33 17.46
C ALA A 175 7.50 -14.76 17.92
#